data_AF-S9UAW9-F1
#
_entry.id   AF-S9UAW9-F1
#
_cell.length_a   1.000
_cell.length_b   1.000
_cell.length_c   1.000
_cell.angle_alpha   90.00
_cell.angle_beta   90.00
_cell.angle_gamma   90.00
#
_symmetry.space_group_name_H-M   'P 1'
#
loop_
_entity.id
_entity.type
_entity.pdbx_description
1 polymer ?
#
loop_
_entity_poly.entity_id
_entity_poly.type
_entity_poly.pdbx_seq_one_letter_code
_entity_poly.pdbx_strand_id
1 'polypeptide(L)'
;MTSTEELKLMRLFRVYNTCIQLCSDRGYTIRHPSALAAALSAPSPHDVQQTATAVNPNYNAAQGGLSLEWFRQHFVVAGPDADAAEANPTTQSDANEGKPHDGSNTKRKKREADAATKAMSSSSSDSDAEDDEDEAELLVLREAMRITGVPNAAAAGAEDGDHKTSSRDATGKKHRAPALMIFFTAGPLSLSAVQTIREKGVEKKTPSVIIVAENRPRPAVYSRVEQLNGQVHHETGAPVVHLQLFCEEELVFNPSHNSAVPPHRRLSEAEKAALLRERRLEVAQLPRIFVSDPMVMYLGLRRGDVVEITRATDAEETRGPYLMYRQVL
;
A
#
# COMPACT_ATOMS: atom_id res chain seq x y z
N MET A 1 -14.43 2.54 -27.42
CA MET A 1 -13.46 3.35 -26.67
C MET A 1 -13.66 2.98 -25.21
N THR A 2 -12.61 2.63 -24.45
CA THR A 2 -12.76 2.28 -23.03
C THR A 2 -13.35 3.47 -22.28
N SER A 3 -14.44 3.26 -21.53
CA SER A 3 -15.10 4.33 -20.77
C SER A 3 -14.10 5.04 -19.84
N THR A 4 -14.37 6.31 -19.51
CA THR A 4 -13.51 7.11 -18.61
C THR A 4 -13.34 6.39 -17.25
N GLU A 5 -14.35 5.67 -16.80
CA GLU A 5 -14.32 4.87 -15.58
C GLU A 5 -13.36 3.69 -15.68
N GLU A 6 -13.34 3.01 -16.83
CA GLU A 6 -12.43 1.90 -17.08
C GLU A 6 -10.96 2.38 -17.07
N LEU A 7 -10.68 3.57 -17.58
CA LEU A 7 -9.35 4.17 -17.49
C LEU A 7 -8.95 4.51 -16.05
N LYS A 8 -9.87 5.04 -15.23
CA LYS A 8 -9.64 5.28 -13.80
C LYS A 8 -9.36 3.97 -13.06
N LEU A 9 -10.15 2.94 -13.35
CA LEU A 9 -9.99 1.60 -12.78
C LEU A 9 -8.62 0.99 -13.17
N MET A 10 -8.22 1.11 -14.43
CA MET A 10 -6.92 0.62 -14.91
C MET A 10 -5.75 1.36 -14.26
N ARG A 11 -5.87 2.67 -14.01
CA ARG A 11 -4.86 3.44 -13.27
C ARG A 11 -4.73 2.93 -11.84
N LEU A 12 -5.86 2.78 -11.14
CA LEU A 12 -5.87 2.29 -9.77
C LEU A 12 -5.30 0.87 -9.66
N PHE A 13 -5.67 -0.01 -10.59
CA PHE A 13 -5.12 -1.36 -10.68
C PHE A 13 -3.59 -1.35 -10.79
N ARG A 14 -3.03 -0.48 -11.66
CA ARG A 14 -1.57 -0.31 -11.78
C ARG A 14 -0.94 0.17 -10.49
N VAL A 15 -1.53 1.19 -9.86
CA VAL A 15 -1.06 1.71 -8.56
C VAL A 15 -1.05 0.61 -7.49
N TYR A 16 -2.11 -0.19 -7.44
CA TYR A 16 -2.22 -1.29 -6.48
C TYR A 16 -1.11 -2.34 -6.68
N ASN A 17 -0.83 -2.73 -7.92
CA ASN A 17 0.30 -3.62 -8.24
C ASN A 17 1.66 -2.98 -7.93
N THR A 18 1.85 -1.69 -8.20
CA THR A 18 3.05 -0.96 -7.78
C THR A 18 3.22 -0.99 -6.25
N CYS A 19 2.15 -0.83 -5.48
CA CYS A 19 2.20 -0.93 -4.02
C CYS A 19 2.56 -2.35 -3.52
N ILE A 20 2.10 -3.39 -4.22
CA ILE A 20 2.48 -4.78 -3.94
C ILE A 20 3.98 -4.97 -4.17
N GLN A 21 4.50 -4.54 -5.32
CA GLN A 21 5.91 -4.65 -5.65
C GLN A 21 6.78 -3.82 -4.69
N LEU A 22 6.33 -2.62 -4.34
CA LEU A 22 6.97 -1.76 -3.35
C LEU A 22 7.12 -2.46 -2.00
N CYS A 23 6.12 -3.22 -1.54
CA CYS A 23 6.24 -4.02 -0.32
C CYS A 23 7.37 -5.04 -0.43
N SER A 24 7.40 -5.79 -1.53
CA SER A 24 8.42 -6.82 -1.80
C SER A 24 9.82 -6.24 -1.88
N ASP A 25 10.01 -5.14 -2.61
CA ASP A 25 11.31 -4.48 -2.81
C ASP A 25 11.85 -3.87 -1.51
N ARG A 26 10.95 -3.45 -0.60
CA ARG A 26 11.31 -3.01 0.75
C ARG A 26 11.52 -4.17 1.73
N GLY A 27 11.44 -5.41 1.27
CA GLY A 27 11.68 -6.61 2.09
C GLY A 27 10.49 -7.00 2.99
N TYR A 28 9.26 -6.67 2.61
CA TYR A 28 8.04 -7.09 3.31
C TYR A 28 7.31 -8.20 2.55
N THR A 29 6.85 -9.22 3.28
CA THR A 29 5.89 -10.20 2.77
C THR A 29 4.48 -9.76 3.13
N ILE A 30 3.59 -9.72 2.15
CA ILE A 30 2.18 -9.38 2.37
C ILE A 30 1.48 -10.51 3.14
N ARG A 31 0.75 -10.14 4.20
CA ARG A 31 -0.01 -11.08 5.04
C ARG A 31 -1.49 -10.82 5.07
N HIS A 32 -1.90 -9.56 4.89
CA HIS A 32 -3.30 -9.18 4.90
C HIS A 32 -3.57 -8.17 3.76
N PRO A 33 -4.73 -8.28 3.08
CA PRO A 33 -5.79 -9.28 3.25
C PRO A 33 -5.33 -10.70 2.89
N SER A 34 -5.91 -11.70 3.56
CA SER A 34 -5.51 -13.11 3.38
C SER A 34 -5.72 -13.58 1.95
N ALA A 35 -6.77 -13.10 1.27
CA ALA A 35 -7.02 -13.37 -0.14
C ALA A 35 -5.87 -12.88 -1.04
N LEU A 36 -5.37 -11.66 -0.79
CA LEU A 36 -4.20 -11.11 -1.47
C LEU A 36 -2.95 -11.96 -1.20
N ALA A 37 -2.69 -12.28 0.06
CA ALA A 37 -1.54 -13.11 0.44
C ALA A 37 -1.59 -14.51 -0.21
N ALA A 38 -2.78 -15.13 -0.28
CA ALA A 38 -3.00 -16.41 -0.94
C ALA A 38 -2.80 -16.32 -2.46
N ALA A 39 -3.33 -15.27 -3.10
CA ALA A 39 -3.19 -15.05 -4.53
C ALA A 39 -1.72 -14.83 -4.96
N LEU A 40 -0.95 -14.13 -4.13
CA LEU A 40 0.49 -13.91 -4.34
C LEU A 40 1.35 -15.13 -4.03
N SER A 41 0.92 -16.00 -3.12
CA SER A 41 1.65 -17.23 -2.77
C SER A 41 1.37 -18.39 -3.72
N ALA A 42 0.33 -18.27 -4.56
CA ALA A 42 0.02 -19.29 -5.56
C ALA A 42 1.12 -19.30 -6.64
N PRO A 43 1.55 -20.51 -7.08
CA PRO A 43 2.73 -20.67 -7.93
C PRO A 43 2.64 -19.82 -9.19
N SER A 44 3.63 -18.95 -9.39
CA SER A 44 3.75 -18.10 -10.57
C SER A 44 4.03 -18.95 -11.81
N PRO A 45 3.54 -18.59 -13.01
CA PRO A 45 3.89 -19.28 -14.26
C PRO A 45 5.40 -19.31 -14.56
N HIS A 46 6.22 -18.49 -13.91
CA HIS A 46 7.67 -18.46 -14.11
C HIS A 46 8.48 -19.47 -13.30
N ASP A 47 7.91 -20.07 -12.25
CA ASP A 47 8.60 -21.13 -11.47
C ASP A 47 8.50 -22.51 -12.14
N VAL A 48 7.79 -22.60 -13.27
CA VAL A 48 7.48 -23.85 -13.96
C VAL A 48 8.22 -23.92 -15.29
N GLN A 49 9.55 -23.86 -15.24
CA GLN A 49 10.34 -24.52 -16.27
C GLN A 49 10.15 -26.03 -16.07
N GLN A 50 9.19 -26.63 -16.80
CA GLN A 50 9.07 -28.07 -17.17
C GLN A 50 7.84 -28.92 -16.76
N THR A 51 6.78 -28.41 -16.12
CA THR A 51 5.54 -29.23 -15.98
C THR A 51 4.27 -28.47 -16.36
N ALA A 52 3.66 -28.87 -17.47
CA ALA A 52 2.42 -28.30 -18.00
C ALA A 52 1.21 -28.61 -17.09
N THR A 53 1.06 -27.92 -15.96
CA THR A 53 -0.22 -27.81 -15.22
C THR A 53 -0.11 -26.74 -14.13
N ALA A 54 -1.03 -25.78 -14.14
CA ALA A 54 -1.19 -24.63 -13.22
C ALA A 54 -0.35 -23.36 -13.55
N VAL A 55 -0.79 -22.63 -14.58
CA VAL A 55 -0.60 -21.17 -14.65
C VAL A 55 -1.53 -20.54 -13.62
N ASN A 56 -1.03 -19.74 -12.68
CA ASN A 56 -1.90 -18.96 -11.79
C ASN A 56 -2.65 -17.90 -12.62
N PRO A 57 -3.97 -18.01 -12.83
CA PRO A 57 -4.73 -17.07 -13.65
C PRO A 57 -4.81 -15.67 -13.01
N ASN A 58 -4.52 -15.59 -11.71
CA ASN A 58 -4.58 -14.34 -10.95
C ASN A 58 -3.27 -13.57 -10.95
N TYR A 59 -2.21 -14.05 -11.62
CA TYR A 59 -0.91 -13.37 -11.67
C TYR A 59 -0.60 -12.82 -13.06
N ASN A 60 -0.34 -11.52 -13.14
CA ASN A 60 0.13 -10.85 -14.34
C ASN A 60 1.65 -10.78 -14.36
N ALA A 61 2.27 -11.72 -15.07
CA ALA A 61 3.71 -11.78 -15.29
C ALA A 61 4.30 -10.48 -15.88
N ALA A 62 3.58 -9.80 -16.78
CA ALA A 62 4.08 -8.60 -17.46
C ALA A 62 4.12 -7.37 -16.55
N GLN A 63 3.33 -7.33 -15.47
CA GLN A 63 3.24 -6.19 -14.55
C GLN A 63 3.78 -6.50 -13.15
N GLY A 64 4.21 -7.73 -12.88
CA GLY A 64 4.77 -8.12 -11.58
C GLY A 64 3.75 -8.03 -10.45
N GLY A 65 2.56 -8.61 -10.64
CA GLY A 65 1.48 -8.48 -9.66
C GLY A 65 0.23 -9.28 -10.01
N LEU A 66 -0.91 -8.87 -9.47
CA LEU A 66 -2.20 -9.54 -9.67
C LEU A 66 -2.79 -9.21 -11.05
N SER A 67 -3.69 -10.08 -11.53
CA SER A 67 -4.47 -9.85 -12.74
C SER A 67 -5.58 -8.82 -12.53
N LEU A 68 -5.99 -8.15 -13.62
CA LEU A 68 -7.09 -7.19 -13.58
C LEU A 68 -8.41 -7.86 -13.18
N GLU A 69 -8.61 -9.11 -13.59
CA GLU A 69 -9.79 -9.89 -13.24
C GLU A 69 -9.88 -10.12 -11.73
N TRP A 70 -8.78 -10.56 -11.11
CA TRP A 70 -8.72 -10.71 -9.65
C TRP A 70 -9.03 -9.38 -8.96
N PHE A 71 -8.43 -8.29 -9.43
CA PHE A 71 -8.65 -6.96 -8.87
C PHE A 71 -10.13 -6.53 -8.94
N ARG A 72 -10.78 -6.74 -10.09
CA ARG A 72 -12.22 -6.45 -10.29
C ARG A 72 -13.08 -7.24 -9.33
N GLN A 73 -12.86 -8.55 -9.19
CA GLN A 73 -13.64 -9.42 -8.30
C GLN A 73 -13.57 -9.01 -6.82
N HIS A 74 -12.49 -8.37 -6.39
CA HIS A 74 -12.27 -8.05 -4.97
C HIS A 74 -12.58 -6.59 -4.60
N PHE A 75 -12.54 -5.66 -5.56
CA PHE A 75 -12.62 -4.23 -5.27
C PHE A 75 -13.63 -3.46 -6.12
N VAL A 76 -14.33 -4.10 -7.06
CA VAL A 76 -15.32 -3.45 -7.91
C VAL A 76 -16.67 -4.11 -7.72
N VAL A 77 -17.69 -3.30 -7.45
CA VAL A 77 -19.10 -3.72 -7.37
C VAL A 77 -19.86 -3.05 -8.52
N ALA A 78 -20.75 -3.79 -9.17
CA ALA A 78 -21.57 -3.26 -10.26
C ALA A 78 -22.96 -2.86 -9.76
N GLY A 79 -23.40 -1.64 -10.08
CA GLY A 79 -24.81 -1.24 -10.11
C GLY A 79 -25.61 -1.48 -8.82
N PRO A 80 -26.76 -2.20 -8.84
CA PRO A 80 -27.78 -2.13 -7.79
C PRO A 80 -27.35 -2.59 -6.38
N ASP A 81 -26.16 -3.17 -6.25
CA ASP A 81 -25.53 -3.51 -4.96
C ASP A 81 -24.65 -2.35 -4.37
N ALA A 82 -24.38 -1.30 -5.15
CA ALA A 82 -23.57 -0.13 -4.76
C ALA A 82 -24.26 0.73 -3.68
N ASP A 83 -25.57 0.97 -3.80
CA ASP A 83 -26.37 1.69 -2.79
C ASP A 83 -26.37 0.98 -1.43
N ALA A 84 -26.26 -0.34 -1.42
CA ALA A 84 -26.18 -1.14 -0.20
C ALA A 84 -24.76 -1.15 0.41
N ALA A 85 -23.72 -1.05 -0.42
CA ALA A 85 -22.31 -1.06 0.01
C ALA A 85 -21.86 0.30 0.59
N GLU A 86 -22.32 1.43 0.04
CA GLU A 86 -22.04 2.76 0.60
C GLU A 86 -22.67 2.96 2.00
N ALA A 87 -23.80 2.32 2.26
CA ALA A 87 -24.54 2.46 3.52
C ALA A 87 -23.95 1.67 4.70
N ASN A 88 -22.98 0.78 4.49
CA ASN A 88 -22.43 -0.05 5.56
C ASN A 88 -20.93 -0.37 5.42
N PRO A 89 -20.02 0.47 5.95
CA PRO A 89 -18.57 0.24 5.86
C PRO A 89 -18.04 -0.84 6.83
N THR A 90 -18.91 -1.68 7.42
CA THR A 90 -18.50 -2.72 8.38
C THR A 90 -19.15 -4.05 8.04
N THR A 91 -18.29 -5.06 7.80
CA THR A 91 -18.50 -6.50 7.51
C THR A 91 -18.08 -6.82 6.06
N GLN A 92 -17.18 -7.76 5.74
CA GLN A 92 -16.80 -9.02 6.38
C GLN A 92 -15.32 -9.37 6.06
N SER A 93 -14.54 -9.76 7.07
CA SER A 93 -13.51 -10.82 6.97
C SER A 93 -12.83 -11.00 8.33
N ASP A 94 -13.53 -11.65 9.26
CA ASP A 94 -12.93 -12.42 10.35
C ASP A 94 -13.96 -13.47 10.75
N ALA A 95 -13.95 -14.60 10.06
CA ALA A 95 -14.66 -15.80 10.49
C ALA A 95 -13.68 -16.68 11.26
N ASN A 96 -13.89 -16.84 12.57
CA ASN A 96 -13.41 -18.02 13.29
C ASN A 96 -14.41 -18.44 14.40
N GLU A 97 -15.08 -19.55 14.12
CA GLU A 97 -15.50 -20.68 14.96
C GLU A 97 -15.94 -20.47 16.44
N GLY A 98 -17.26 -20.45 16.63
CA GLY A 98 -18.10 -21.32 17.50
C GLY A 98 -17.71 -21.71 18.94
N LYS A 99 -18.54 -21.33 19.93
CA LYS A 99 -19.59 -22.18 20.59
C LYS A 99 -20.36 -21.42 21.70
N PRO A 100 -21.51 -21.94 22.21
CA PRO A 100 -22.73 -21.15 22.49
C PRO A 100 -23.12 -21.02 23.98
N HIS A 101 -24.21 -20.25 24.20
CA HIS A 101 -25.10 -20.03 25.39
C HIS A 101 -25.14 -18.55 25.79
N ASP A 102 -26.23 -17.93 26.23
CA ASP A 102 -27.66 -18.21 26.42
C ASP A 102 -28.28 -16.87 26.85
N GLY A 103 -29.60 -16.68 26.71
CA GLY A 103 -30.33 -15.81 27.64
C GLY A 103 -30.76 -14.42 27.15
N SER A 104 -31.88 -14.40 26.44
CA SER A 104 -33.09 -13.62 26.78
C SER A 104 -33.15 -12.08 26.60
N ASN A 105 -34.13 -11.69 25.76
CA ASN A 105 -35.16 -10.64 25.96
C ASN A 105 -34.69 -9.17 26.06
N THR A 106 -35.26 -8.15 25.40
CA THR A 106 -36.66 -7.88 25.10
C THR A 106 -36.76 -6.58 24.24
N LYS A 107 -37.88 -6.43 23.52
CA LYS A 107 -38.66 -5.17 23.32
C LYS A 107 -38.57 -4.42 21.97
N ARG A 108 -39.56 -4.75 21.13
CA ARG A 108 -40.20 -3.94 20.07
C ARG A 108 -40.71 -2.56 20.55
N LYS A 109 -40.63 -1.56 19.66
CA LYS A 109 -41.61 -0.47 19.43
C LYS A 109 -41.17 0.29 18.15
N LYS A 110 -41.77 0.12 16.97
CA LYS A 110 -43.02 0.68 16.39
C LYS A 110 -43.15 2.21 16.49
N ARG A 111 -43.03 2.90 15.34
CA ARG A 111 -43.98 3.84 14.65
C ARG A 111 -43.20 4.65 13.61
N GLU A 112 -43.44 4.51 12.30
CA GLU A 112 -44.55 5.01 11.45
C GLU A 112 -44.64 6.55 11.32
N ALA A 113 -44.53 6.96 10.05
CA ALA A 113 -45.18 8.08 9.34
C ALA A 113 -44.78 9.53 9.66
N ASP A 114 -44.26 10.22 8.64
CA ASP A 114 -44.97 11.38 8.08
C ASP A 114 -44.56 11.60 6.61
N ALA A 115 -45.58 11.82 5.78
CA ALA A 115 -45.52 12.08 4.35
C ALA A 115 -46.08 13.49 4.06
N ALA A 116 -45.85 13.96 2.82
CA ALA A 116 -46.45 15.13 2.16
C ALA A 116 -45.78 16.48 2.51
N THR A 117 -45.54 17.45 1.60
CA THR A 117 -45.96 17.67 0.20
C THR A 117 -45.28 18.95 -0.30
N LYS A 118 -44.81 19.00 -1.56
CA LYS A 118 -44.82 20.16 -2.49
C LYS A 118 -44.07 19.78 -3.78
N ALA A 119 -44.37 20.23 -4.99
CA ALA A 119 -45.58 20.58 -5.73
C ALA A 119 -45.12 20.61 -7.21
N MET A 120 -45.99 20.17 -8.12
CA MET A 120 -45.76 20.12 -9.56
C MET A 120 -45.80 21.52 -10.19
N SER A 121 -44.96 21.74 -11.20
CA SER A 121 -45.24 22.63 -12.34
C SER A 121 -44.67 22.04 -13.63
N SER A 122 -45.58 21.67 -14.53
CA SER A 122 -45.48 21.36 -15.97
C SER A 122 -44.91 22.56 -16.77
N SER A 123 -44.41 22.50 -18.03
CA SER A 123 -44.36 21.52 -19.13
C SER A 123 -43.60 22.16 -20.32
N SER A 124 -42.87 21.37 -21.12
CA SER A 124 -42.84 21.34 -22.61
C SER A 124 -41.56 20.58 -23.06
N SER A 125 -41.65 19.29 -23.38
CA SER A 125 -41.72 18.75 -24.76
C SER A 125 -40.55 19.13 -25.65
N ASP A 126 -39.57 18.23 -25.79
CA ASP A 126 -39.17 17.75 -27.10
C ASP A 126 -38.46 16.40 -26.97
N SER A 127 -38.72 15.56 -27.96
CA SER A 127 -38.28 14.19 -28.13
C SER A 127 -36.80 14.08 -28.43
N ASP A 128 -36.09 13.25 -27.67
CA ASP A 128 -35.06 12.34 -28.18
C ASP A 128 -35.06 11.14 -27.25
N ALA A 129 -35.54 10.00 -27.73
CA ALA A 129 -35.33 8.72 -27.07
C ALA A 129 -33.90 8.31 -27.41
N GLU A 130 -32.94 8.84 -26.65
CA GLU A 130 -31.64 8.18 -26.55
C GLU A 130 -31.88 6.90 -25.74
N ASP A 131 -31.48 5.77 -26.30
CA ASP A 131 -31.32 4.53 -25.56
C ASP A 131 -30.29 4.81 -24.46
N ASP A 132 -30.76 5.25 -23.28
CA ASP A 132 -30.01 5.21 -22.04
C ASP A 132 -29.79 3.72 -21.74
N GLU A 133 -28.78 3.12 -22.38
CA GLU A 133 -28.15 1.94 -21.84
C GLU A 133 -27.74 2.35 -20.43
N ASP A 134 -28.39 1.77 -19.42
CA ASP A 134 -28.01 1.86 -18.01
C ASP A 134 -26.53 1.42 -17.91
N GLU A 135 -25.58 2.33 -18.16
CA GLU A 135 -24.16 2.12 -17.90
C GLU A 135 -24.06 1.98 -16.39
N ALA A 136 -24.11 0.73 -15.93
CA ALA A 136 -24.03 0.38 -14.52
C ALA A 136 -22.77 1.03 -13.94
N GLU A 137 -22.96 2.09 -13.14
CA GLU A 137 -21.89 2.84 -12.51
C GLU A 137 -21.00 1.87 -11.71
N LEU A 138 -19.72 1.80 -12.08
CA LEU A 138 -18.78 0.89 -11.44
C LEU A 138 -18.29 1.50 -10.13
N LEU A 139 -18.80 0.99 -9.00
CA LEU A 139 -18.37 1.46 -7.69
C LEU A 139 -17.07 0.74 -7.27
N VAL A 140 -16.03 1.53 -7.04
CA VAL A 140 -14.72 1.03 -6.62
C VAL A 140 -14.54 1.21 -5.11
N LEU A 141 -14.35 0.11 -4.39
CA LEU A 141 -14.22 0.08 -2.92
C LEU A 141 -12.82 0.51 -2.46
N ARG A 142 -12.45 1.77 -2.73
CA ARG A 142 -11.08 2.28 -2.47
C ARG A 142 -10.66 2.13 -1.01
N GLU A 143 -11.52 2.47 -0.07
CA GLU A 143 -11.20 2.42 1.37
C GLU A 143 -11.06 1.00 1.94
N ALA A 144 -11.58 0.00 1.21
CA ALA A 144 -11.41 -1.42 1.50
C ALA A 144 -10.04 -1.95 1.06
N MET A 145 -9.40 -1.29 0.08
CA MET A 145 -8.04 -1.63 -0.34
C MET A 145 -7.07 -1.26 0.79
N ARG A 146 -6.53 -2.29 1.45
CA ARG A 146 -5.51 -2.14 2.49
C ARG A 146 -4.47 -3.21 2.28
N ILE A 147 -3.20 -2.86 2.37
CA ILE A 147 -2.11 -3.83 2.29
C ILE A 147 -1.39 -3.82 3.63
N THR A 148 -1.13 -4.99 4.20
CA THR A 148 -0.29 -5.13 5.38
C THR A 148 0.84 -6.12 5.09
N GLY A 149 2.06 -5.59 5.06
CA GLY A 149 3.30 -6.35 4.94
C GLY A 149 3.92 -6.60 6.31
N VAL A 150 4.55 -7.76 6.49
CA VAL A 150 5.44 -8.03 7.63
C VAL A 150 6.88 -8.18 7.10
N PRO A 151 7.91 -7.76 7.84
CA PRO A 151 9.29 -7.86 7.38
C PRO A 151 9.66 -9.32 7.13
N ASN A 152 10.43 -9.55 6.07
CA ASN A 152 10.99 -10.86 5.77
C ASN A 152 11.98 -11.23 6.87
N ALA A 153 12.00 -12.50 7.28
CA ALA A 153 12.91 -12.99 8.32
C ALA A 153 14.40 -12.70 8.03
N ALA A 154 14.78 -12.53 6.75
CA ALA A 154 16.13 -12.16 6.32
C ALA A 154 16.42 -10.64 6.40
N ALA A 155 15.40 -9.77 6.31
CA ALA A 155 15.55 -8.32 6.38
C ALA A 155 15.58 -7.78 7.83
N ALA A 156 15.20 -8.62 8.81
CA ALA A 156 15.27 -8.31 10.24
C ALA A 156 16.69 -8.42 10.83
N GLY A 157 17.71 -8.71 10.01
CA GLY A 157 19.10 -8.82 10.44
C GLY A 157 19.91 -7.56 10.18
N ALA A 158 19.72 -6.51 10.99
CA ALA A 158 20.69 -5.43 11.22
C ALA A 158 20.21 -4.47 12.33
N GLU A 159 19.82 -5.01 13.49
CA GLU A 159 19.90 -4.29 14.76
C GLU A 159 20.66 -5.19 15.74
N ASP A 160 21.64 -4.60 16.42
CA ASP A 160 22.65 -5.26 17.24
C ASP A 160 22.07 -6.21 18.30
N GLY A 161 22.77 -7.33 18.51
CA GLY A 161 22.88 -7.97 19.82
C GLY A 161 21.75 -8.93 20.22
N ASP A 162 21.97 -10.21 19.90
CA ASP A 162 21.60 -11.37 20.73
C ASP A 162 20.17 -11.42 21.28
N HIS A 163 19.18 -11.73 20.44
CA HIS A 163 18.01 -12.51 20.87
C HIS A 163 17.43 -13.31 19.70
N LYS A 164 17.70 -14.60 19.71
CA LYS A 164 16.79 -15.59 19.12
C LYS A 164 15.44 -15.42 19.84
N THR A 165 14.36 -15.74 19.14
CA THR A 165 12.99 -16.01 19.65
C THR A 165 11.95 -14.91 19.48
N SER A 166 10.75 -15.36 19.08
CA SER A 166 9.49 -14.75 19.45
C SER A 166 9.53 -14.33 20.92
N SER A 167 9.70 -13.04 21.19
CA SER A 167 9.63 -12.54 22.55
C SER A 167 8.20 -12.72 23.05
N ARG A 168 8.06 -13.59 24.05
CA ARG A 168 6.89 -13.66 24.90
C ARG A 168 7.18 -12.72 26.06
N ASP A 169 6.39 -11.66 26.19
CA ASP A 169 6.34 -10.91 27.45
C ASP A 169 5.82 -11.83 28.57
N ALA A 170 6.04 -11.46 29.83
CA ALA A 170 5.60 -12.17 31.03
C ALA A 170 4.08 -12.48 31.12
N THR A 171 3.30 -12.05 30.12
CA THR A 171 1.86 -12.26 29.97
C THR A 171 1.48 -13.16 28.77
N GLY A 172 2.44 -13.75 28.05
CA GLY A 172 2.18 -14.75 27.01
C GLY A 172 1.59 -14.22 25.68
N LYS A 173 1.46 -12.90 25.50
CA LYS A 173 1.03 -12.31 24.22
C LYS A 173 2.17 -12.36 23.19
N LYS A 174 1.89 -12.96 22.02
CA LYS A 174 2.81 -12.98 20.86
C LYS A 174 3.00 -11.54 20.36
N HIS A 175 4.21 -11.00 20.43
CA HIS A 175 4.50 -9.71 19.81
C HIS A 175 4.52 -9.86 18.28
N ARG A 176 3.68 -9.08 17.59
CA ARG A 176 3.60 -9.09 16.11
C ARG A 176 4.79 -8.28 15.57
N ALA A 177 5.50 -8.82 14.58
CA ALA A 177 6.62 -8.16 13.92
C ALA A 177 6.18 -6.80 13.31
N PRO A 178 7.08 -5.80 13.24
CA PRO A 178 6.75 -4.44 12.83
C PRO A 178 6.20 -4.41 11.40
N ALA A 179 4.89 -4.23 11.25
CA ALA A 179 4.25 -4.26 9.94
C ALA A 179 4.49 -2.97 9.13
N LEU A 180 4.35 -3.04 7.81
CA LEU A 180 4.09 -1.90 6.93
C LEU A 180 2.60 -1.92 6.59
N MET A 181 1.92 -0.78 6.70
CA MET A 181 0.51 -0.67 6.30
C MET A 181 0.34 0.34 5.16
N ILE A 182 -0.42 -0.03 4.14
CA ILE A 182 -0.80 0.85 3.04
C ILE A 182 -2.30 1.03 3.05
N PHE A 183 -2.75 2.28 3.05
CA PHE A 183 -4.16 2.68 2.97
C PHE A 183 -4.41 3.46 1.70
N PHE A 184 -5.52 3.16 1.05
CA PHE A 184 -6.03 3.91 -0.10
C PHE A 184 -7.22 4.75 0.36
N THR A 185 -7.30 6.00 -0.09
CA THR A 185 -8.37 6.93 0.29
C THR A 185 -9.19 7.33 -0.91
N ALA A 186 -10.52 7.38 -0.75
CA ALA A 186 -11.41 7.95 -1.74
C ALA A 186 -11.48 9.48 -1.60
N GLY A 187 -11.52 10.19 -2.72
CA GLY A 187 -11.70 11.64 -2.74
C GLY A 187 -10.51 12.45 -2.20
N PRO A 188 -10.73 13.74 -1.88
CA PRO A 188 -9.67 14.63 -1.42
C PRO A 188 -9.22 14.30 0.01
N LEU A 189 -7.93 14.02 0.18
CA LEU A 189 -7.35 13.70 1.48
C LEU A 189 -7.46 14.88 2.47
N SER A 190 -8.20 14.68 3.57
CA SER A 190 -8.39 15.67 4.63
C SER A 190 -7.38 15.52 5.77
N LEU A 191 -7.21 16.58 6.57
CA LEU A 191 -6.31 16.56 7.74
C LEU A 191 -6.77 15.56 8.81
N SER A 192 -8.09 15.42 9.00
CA SER A 192 -8.67 14.46 9.94
C SER A 192 -8.46 13.03 9.46
N ALA A 193 -8.61 12.76 8.16
CA ALA A 193 -8.37 11.43 7.59
C ALA A 193 -6.92 10.97 7.82
N VAL A 194 -5.93 11.85 7.60
CA VAL A 194 -4.51 11.55 7.90
C VAL A 194 -4.30 11.21 9.37
N GLN A 195 -4.95 11.96 10.27
CA GLN A 195 -4.85 11.70 11.71
C GLN A 195 -5.47 10.35 12.10
N THR A 196 -6.68 10.06 11.60
CA THR A 196 -7.35 8.76 11.83
C THR A 196 -6.51 7.59 11.31
N ILE A 197 -5.90 7.72 10.14
CA ILE A 197 -5.04 6.67 9.57
C ILE A 197 -3.77 6.49 10.43
N ARG A 198 -3.17 7.59 10.90
CA ARG A 198 -2.03 7.52 11.82
C ARG A 198 -2.39 6.82 13.12
N GLU A 199 -3.53 7.17 13.72
CA GLU A 199 -4.00 6.55 14.97
C GLU A 199 -4.19 5.04 14.81
N LYS A 200 -4.74 4.59 13.67
CA LYS A 200 -4.80 3.15 13.31
C LYS A 200 -3.42 2.51 13.22
N GLY A 201 -2.42 3.22 12.69
CA GLY A 201 -1.03 2.77 12.66
C GLY A 201 -0.43 2.61 14.06
N VAL A 202 -0.69 3.58 14.94
CA VAL A 202 -0.25 3.56 16.35
C VAL A 202 -0.90 2.41 17.11
N GLU A 203 -2.22 2.26 16.99
CA GLU A 203 -3.00 1.19 17.62
C GLU A 203 -2.46 -0.20 17.23
N LYS A 204 -2.14 -0.38 15.95
CA LYS A 204 -1.59 -1.63 15.42
C LYS A 204 -0.09 -1.79 15.64
N LYS A 205 0.57 -0.84 16.31
CA LYS A 205 2.03 -0.83 16.59
C LYS A 205 2.88 -0.98 15.32
N THR A 206 2.48 -0.30 14.26
CA THR A 206 3.13 -0.33 12.95
C THR A 206 4.11 0.84 12.83
N PRO A 207 5.42 0.63 12.60
CA PRO A 207 6.38 1.74 12.53
C PRO A 207 6.22 2.61 11.28
N SER A 208 5.63 2.10 10.19
CA SER A 208 5.52 2.80 8.91
C SER A 208 4.15 2.60 8.28
N VAL A 209 3.55 3.70 7.84
CA VAL A 209 2.26 3.73 7.16
C VAL A 209 2.41 4.54 5.87
N ILE A 210 1.91 3.97 4.78
CA ILE A 210 1.79 4.63 3.48
C ILE A 210 0.32 4.97 3.23
N ILE A 211 0.08 6.20 2.81
CA ILE A 211 -1.23 6.69 2.39
C ILE A 211 -1.16 6.96 0.89
N VAL A 212 -2.04 6.31 0.13
CA VAL A 212 -2.21 6.51 -1.31
C VAL A 212 -3.49 7.32 -1.52
N ALA A 213 -3.30 8.58 -1.93
CA ALA A 213 -4.39 9.51 -2.20
C ALA A 213 -4.81 9.46 -3.67
N GLU A 214 -6.11 9.46 -3.92
CA GLU A 214 -6.67 9.47 -5.28
C GLU A 214 -6.22 10.68 -6.10
N ASN A 215 -6.22 11.85 -5.48
CA ASN A 215 -5.84 13.11 -6.09
C ASN A 215 -4.66 13.74 -5.34
N ARG A 216 -3.97 14.67 -6.00
CA ARG A 216 -2.85 15.40 -5.41
C ARG A 216 -3.30 16.11 -4.10
N PRO A 217 -2.73 15.74 -2.94
CA PRO A 217 -3.10 16.33 -1.67
C PRO A 217 -2.81 17.83 -1.61
N ARG A 218 -3.58 18.56 -0.79
CA ARG A 218 -3.34 20.00 -0.57
C ARG A 218 -2.00 20.20 0.16
N PRO A 219 -1.26 21.31 -0.08
CA PRO A 219 0.02 21.58 0.60
C PRO A 219 -0.05 21.48 2.13
N ALA A 220 -1.17 21.90 2.74
CA ALA A 220 -1.41 21.80 4.18
C ALA A 220 -1.36 20.35 4.70
N VAL A 221 -1.76 19.37 3.88
CA VAL A 221 -1.71 17.94 4.22
C VAL A 221 -0.26 17.47 4.29
N TYR A 222 0.58 17.86 3.34
CA TYR A 222 2.01 17.55 3.36
C TYR A 222 2.69 18.12 4.60
N SER A 223 2.46 19.41 4.91
CA SER A 223 2.99 20.03 6.12
C SER A 223 2.51 19.32 7.39
N ARG A 224 1.25 18.85 7.41
CA ARG A 224 0.72 18.08 8.54
C ARG A 224 1.40 16.72 8.68
N VAL A 225 1.61 16.00 7.58
CA VAL A 225 2.34 14.71 7.57
C VAL A 225 3.77 14.90 8.09
N GLU A 226 4.47 15.95 7.65
CA GLU A 226 5.83 16.26 8.10
C GLU A 226 5.88 16.57 9.61
N GLN A 227 4.92 17.37 10.12
CA GLN A 227 4.79 17.62 11.57
C GLN A 227 4.54 16.34 12.37
N LEU A 228 3.68 15.45 11.87
CA LEU A 228 3.36 14.19 12.55
C LEU A 228 4.54 13.22 12.55
N ASN A 229 5.35 13.23 11.50
CA ASN A 229 6.59 12.46 11.40
C ASN A 229 7.67 12.90 12.41
N GLY A 230 7.64 14.15 12.86
CA GLY A 230 8.54 14.67 13.90
C GLY A 230 8.17 14.26 15.33
N GLN A 231 7.01 13.62 15.55
CA GLN A 231 6.58 13.21 16.88
C GLN A 231 7.26 11.92 17.33
N VAL A 232 7.84 11.94 18.52
CA VAL A 232 8.55 10.82 19.14
C VAL A 232 7.83 10.36 20.41
N HIS A 233 7.97 9.08 20.74
CA HIS A 233 7.53 8.55 22.03
C HIS A 233 8.38 9.16 23.14
N HIS A 234 7.72 9.65 24.20
CA HIS A 234 8.39 10.32 25.33
C HIS A 234 9.33 9.37 26.11
N GLU A 235 9.09 8.06 26.06
CA GLU A 235 9.85 7.06 26.80
C GLU A 235 11.06 6.52 26.03
N THR A 236 10.90 6.25 24.73
CA THR A 236 11.94 5.62 23.89
C THR A 236 12.68 6.59 22.98
N GLY A 237 12.17 7.81 22.79
CA GLY A 237 12.73 8.78 21.83
C GLY A 237 12.60 8.35 20.36
N ALA A 238 12.01 7.18 20.10
CA ALA A 238 11.78 6.66 18.75
C ALA A 238 10.57 7.35 18.09
N PRO A 239 10.56 7.52 16.76
CA PRO A 239 9.41 8.05 16.05
C PRO A 239 8.19 7.16 16.28
N VAL A 240 7.03 7.78 16.50
CA VAL A 240 5.80 7.06 16.84
C VAL A 240 5.32 6.18 15.68
N VAL A 241 5.09 6.82 14.53
CA VAL A 241 4.75 6.18 13.25
C VAL A 241 5.29 7.09 12.17
N HIS A 242 6.00 6.51 11.20
CA HIS A 242 6.42 7.22 10.00
C HIS A 242 5.33 7.14 8.93
N LEU A 243 4.89 8.29 8.45
CA LEU A 243 3.89 8.45 7.39
C LEU A 243 4.57 8.80 6.07
N GLN A 244 4.22 8.07 5.02
CA GLN A 244 4.54 8.42 3.63
C GLN A 244 3.24 8.67 2.87
N LEU A 245 3.25 9.67 2.00
CA LEU A 245 2.08 10.09 1.23
C LEU A 245 2.44 10.03 -0.26
N PHE A 246 1.66 9.27 -1.02
CA PHE A 246 1.74 9.21 -2.47
C PHE A 246 0.43 9.67 -3.10
N CYS A 247 0.51 10.31 -4.25
CA CYS A 247 -0.61 10.45 -5.17
C CYS A 247 -0.68 9.21 -6.07
N GLU A 248 -1.88 8.77 -6.47
CA GLU A 248 -2.04 7.69 -7.43
C GLU A 248 -1.20 7.91 -8.69
N GLU A 249 -1.19 9.14 -9.22
CA GLU A 249 -0.41 9.53 -10.40
C GLU A 249 1.09 9.20 -10.29
N GLU A 250 1.66 9.26 -9.08
CA GLU A 250 3.08 8.99 -8.82
C GLU A 250 3.40 7.49 -8.84
N LEU A 251 2.39 6.64 -8.65
CA LEU A 251 2.53 5.18 -8.53
C LEU A 251 1.94 4.41 -9.72
N VAL A 252 1.29 5.08 -10.69
CA VAL A 252 0.77 4.44 -11.91
C VAL A 252 1.89 3.72 -12.67
N PHE A 253 3.10 4.27 -12.64
CA PHE A 253 4.28 3.68 -13.24
C PHE A 253 5.28 3.33 -12.15
N ASN A 254 5.66 2.05 -12.07
CA ASN A 254 6.67 1.63 -11.11
C ASN A 254 8.06 2.17 -11.54
N PRO A 255 8.71 3.03 -10.73
CA PRO A 255 10.02 3.60 -11.10
C PRO A 255 11.13 2.54 -11.18
N SER A 256 11.02 1.43 -10.45
CA SER A 256 12.04 0.37 -10.43
C SER A 256 12.12 -0.44 -11.72
N HIS A 257 11.04 -0.51 -12.50
CA HIS A 257 10.97 -1.28 -13.75
C HIS A 257 11.35 -0.43 -14.98
N ASN A 258 11.70 0.84 -14.79
CA ASN A 258 12.08 1.71 -15.88
C ASN A 258 13.50 1.38 -16.36
N SER A 259 13.68 1.12 -17.66
CA SER A 259 14.98 0.76 -18.25
C SER A 259 16.05 1.85 -18.11
N ALA A 260 15.66 3.12 -18.01
CA ALA A 260 16.57 4.24 -17.80
C ALA A 260 16.99 4.41 -16.32
N VAL A 261 16.30 3.73 -15.40
CA VAL A 261 16.57 3.80 -13.96
C VAL A 261 17.36 2.56 -13.54
N PRO A 262 18.64 2.68 -13.14
CA PRO A 262 19.40 1.55 -12.66
C PRO A 262 18.81 0.98 -11.35
N PRO A 263 19.05 -0.29 -11.01
CA PRO A 263 18.67 -0.84 -9.71
C PRO A 263 19.27 -0.07 -8.54
N HIS A 264 18.45 0.19 -7.52
CA HIS A 264 18.84 0.84 -6.27
C HIS A 264 18.59 -0.09 -5.08
N ARG A 265 19.54 -0.15 -4.14
CA ARG A 265 19.44 -0.96 -2.92
C ARG A 265 19.81 -0.12 -1.70
N ARG A 266 19.04 -0.24 -0.61
CA ARG A 266 19.39 0.38 0.68
C ARG A 266 20.58 -0.36 1.30
N LEU A 267 21.60 0.37 1.75
CA LEU A 267 22.62 -0.21 2.61
C LEU A 267 22.18 -0.21 4.07
N SER A 268 22.40 -1.31 4.77
CA SER A 268 22.30 -1.38 6.23
C SER A 268 23.36 -0.50 6.89
N GLU A 269 23.17 -0.14 8.17
CA GLU A 269 24.19 0.66 8.89
C GLU A 269 25.53 -0.08 9.00
N ALA A 270 25.50 -1.42 9.11
CA ALA A 270 26.71 -2.25 9.10
C ALA A 270 27.44 -2.21 7.75
N GLU A 271 26.73 -2.38 6.63
CA GLU A 271 27.30 -2.28 5.27
C GLU A 271 27.82 -0.87 4.99
N LYS A 272 27.07 0.17 5.38
CA LYS A 272 27.48 1.57 5.28
C LYS A 272 28.77 1.83 6.05
N ALA A 273 28.87 1.37 7.30
CA ALA A 273 30.08 1.52 8.10
C ALA A 273 31.27 0.75 7.50
N ALA A 274 31.03 -0.44 6.95
CA ALA A 274 32.06 -1.22 6.26
C ALA A 274 32.55 -0.52 4.99
N LEU A 275 31.64 -0.02 4.15
CA LEU A 275 31.94 0.72 2.93
C LEU A 275 32.81 1.95 3.21
N LEU A 276 32.39 2.78 4.17
CA LEU A 276 33.11 4.01 4.53
C LEU A 276 34.51 3.70 5.06
N ARG A 277 34.67 2.62 5.83
CA ARG A 277 35.97 2.16 6.34
C ARG A 277 36.87 1.62 5.23
N GLU A 278 36.35 0.78 4.35
CA GLU A 278 37.08 0.20 3.22
C GLU A 278 37.58 1.28 2.28
N ARG A 279 36.70 2.24 1.94
CA ARG A 279 37.00 3.33 1.01
C ARG A 279 37.69 4.53 1.66
N ARG A 280 37.79 4.54 3.00
CA ARG A 280 38.34 5.65 3.80
C ARG A 280 37.67 6.99 3.48
N LEU A 281 36.34 6.96 3.37
CA LEU A 281 35.51 8.12 3.05
C LEU A 281 34.60 8.47 4.21
N GLU A 282 34.23 9.75 4.30
CA GLU A 282 33.16 10.22 5.16
C GLU A 282 31.83 10.25 4.43
N VAL A 283 30.72 10.12 5.16
CA VAL A 283 29.37 10.15 4.57
C VAL A 283 29.14 11.42 3.74
N ALA A 284 29.60 12.58 4.22
CA ALA A 284 29.45 13.87 3.56
C ALA A 284 30.18 13.97 2.20
N GLN A 285 31.14 13.09 1.93
CA GLN A 285 31.89 13.03 0.68
C GLN A 285 31.18 12.20 -0.39
N LEU A 286 30.14 11.44 -0.01
CA LEU A 286 29.33 10.70 -0.98
C LEU A 286 28.50 11.68 -1.82
N PRO A 287 28.33 11.41 -3.13
CA PRO A 287 27.37 12.14 -3.95
C PRO A 287 25.99 12.11 -3.33
N ARG A 288 25.22 13.19 -3.51
CA ARG A 288 23.93 13.37 -2.83
C ARG A 288 22.77 12.98 -3.74
N ILE A 289 21.69 12.49 -3.14
CA ILE A 289 20.39 12.28 -3.79
C ILE A 289 19.30 12.86 -2.87
N PHE A 290 18.32 13.55 -3.42
CA PHE A 290 17.28 14.19 -2.63
C PHE A 290 16.24 13.17 -2.14
N VAL A 291 15.65 13.40 -0.97
CA VAL A 291 14.51 12.65 -0.45
C VAL A 291 13.30 12.70 -1.39
N SER A 292 13.18 13.76 -2.19
CA SER A 292 12.12 13.92 -3.20
C SER A 292 12.36 13.12 -4.49
N ASP A 293 13.48 12.40 -4.62
CA ASP A 293 13.71 11.53 -5.77
C ASP A 293 12.70 10.37 -5.78
N PRO A 294 12.05 10.05 -6.91
CA PRO A 294 11.03 8.99 -6.97
C PRO A 294 11.53 7.63 -6.48
N MET A 295 12.79 7.28 -6.74
CA MET A 295 13.35 6.00 -6.32
C MET A 295 13.65 5.98 -4.82
N VAL A 296 14.09 7.11 -4.27
CA VAL A 296 14.28 7.29 -2.83
C VAL A 296 12.95 7.17 -2.09
N MET A 297 11.91 7.85 -2.57
CA MET A 297 10.55 7.74 -2.02
C MET A 297 10.01 6.31 -2.17
N TYR A 298 10.19 5.68 -3.34
CA TYR A 298 9.76 4.30 -3.61
C TYR A 298 10.39 3.30 -2.64
N LEU A 299 11.69 3.37 -2.38
CA LEU A 299 12.37 2.51 -1.40
C LEU A 299 12.13 2.92 0.06
N GLY A 300 11.58 4.11 0.29
CA GLY A 300 11.31 4.64 1.63
C GLY A 300 12.57 5.01 2.40
N LEU A 301 13.62 5.46 1.69
CA LEU A 301 14.86 5.90 2.33
C LEU A 301 14.66 7.27 2.98
N ARG A 302 15.39 7.52 4.06
CA ARG A 302 15.34 8.73 4.86
C ARG A 302 16.66 9.47 4.80
N ARG A 303 16.64 10.73 5.23
CA ARG A 303 17.85 11.56 5.37
C ARG A 303 18.93 10.81 6.15
N GLY A 304 20.12 10.73 5.58
CA GLY A 304 21.25 10.02 6.17
C GLY A 304 21.39 8.53 5.81
N ASP A 305 20.38 7.93 5.17
CA ASP A 305 20.54 6.62 4.53
C ASP A 305 21.51 6.72 3.35
N VAL A 306 22.13 5.60 3.00
CA VAL A 306 23.00 5.47 1.81
C VAL A 306 22.38 4.46 0.86
N VAL A 307 22.28 4.83 -0.40
CA VAL A 307 21.79 3.98 -1.48
C VAL A 307 22.94 3.51 -2.36
N GLU A 308 22.97 2.21 -2.62
CA GLU A 308 23.82 1.56 -3.62
C GLU A 308 23.07 1.55 -4.96
N ILE A 309 23.75 1.96 -6.02
CA ILE A 309 23.23 2.02 -7.38
C ILE A 309 24.11 1.13 -8.25
N THR A 310 23.51 0.12 -8.85
CA THR A 310 24.22 -0.83 -9.72
C THR A 310 23.94 -0.45 -11.17
N ARG A 311 24.99 -0.07 -11.91
CA ARG A 311 24.87 0.25 -13.34
C ARG A 311 25.44 -0.88 -14.17
N ALA A 312 24.60 -1.39 -15.07
CA ALA A 312 25.08 -2.24 -16.14
C ALA A 312 25.96 -1.41 -17.08
N THR A 313 27.10 -1.97 -17.45
CA THR A 313 28.04 -1.34 -18.37
C THR A 313 28.34 -2.31 -19.49
N ASP A 314 28.56 -1.80 -20.71
CA ASP A 314 28.88 -2.62 -21.88
C ASP A 314 30.17 -3.48 -21.69
N ALA A 315 30.97 -3.17 -20.67
CA ALA A 315 32.18 -3.89 -20.27
C ALA A 315 31.97 -4.87 -19.08
N GLU A 316 30.73 -5.20 -18.74
CA GLU A 316 30.39 -6.12 -17.63
C GLU A 316 31.14 -7.46 -17.71
N GLU A 317 31.36 -7.96 -18.92
CA GLU A 317 32.02 -9.25 -19.19
C GLU A 317 33.49 -9.28 -18.72
N THR A 318 34.13 -8.11 -18.56
CA THR A 318 35.55 -8.01 -18.17
C THR A 318 35.77 -7.47 -16.75
N ARG A 319 34.89 -6.60 -16.24
CA ARG A 319 35.13 -5.84 -14.99
C ARG A 319 34.02 -5.95 -13.94
N GLY A 320 32.90 -6.59 -14.28
CA GLY A 320 31.69 -6.60 -13.46
C GLY A 320 30.95 -5.25 -13.47
N PRO A 321 29.82 -5.16 -12.75
CA PRO A 321 28.96 -3.99 -12.77
C PRO A 321 29.60 -2.79 -12.06
N TYR A 322 29.25 -1.58 -12.50
CA TYR A 322 29.71 -0.35 -11.86
C TYR A 322 28.82 0.02 -10.67
N LEU A 323 29.38 0.01 -9.47
CA LEU A 323 28.69 0.37 -8.23
C LEU A 323 28.92 1.84 -7.87
N MET A 324 27.82 2.56 -7.61
CA MET A 324 27.84 3.95 -7.15
C MET A 324 27.08 4.06 -5.83
N TYR A 325 27.60 4.83 -4.89
CA TYR A 325 26.97 5.06 -3.58
C TYR A 325 26.56 6.52 -3.43
N ARG A 326 25.34 6.77 -2.96
CA ARG A 326 24.83 8.13 -2.73
C ARG A 326 24.22 8.28 -1.34
N GLN A 327 24.44 9.44 -0.70
CA GLN A 327 23.78 9.81 0.55
C GLN A 327 22.45 10.51 0.27
N VAL A 328 21.40 10.12 1.02
CA VAL A 328 20.08 10.76 0.96
C VAL A 328 20.02 12.04 1.79
N LEU A 329 19.50 13.12 1.20
CA LEU A 329 19.33 14.46 1.80
C LEU A 329 17.90 14.98 1.80
#